data_AF-A0A533XU30-F1
#
_entry.id   AF-A0A533XU30-F1
#
_cell.length_a   1.000
_cell.length_b   1.000
_cell.length_c   1.000
_cell.angle_alpha   90.00
_cell.angle_beta   90.00
_cell.angle_gamma   90.00
#
_symmetry.space_group_name_H-M   'P 1'
#
loop_
_entity.id
_entity.type
_entity.pdbx_description
1 polymer ?
#
loop_
_entity_poly.entity_id
_entity_poly.type
_entity_poly.pdbx_seq_one_letter_code
_entity_poly.pdbx_strand_id
1 'polypeptide(L)'
;MLKPGRTEESRVLSKEDGIAMLTILMLTIILTVIGIAAITTTSLDIKMAGGERIRESTVNAAEACMSSGVQIIQQTLANGAVPGTLTGAGANPVITVAPLESEIMGYPGYLGYADSADPTSGAAFAPNAVLTVSNYTVDMDIDRLYAQPISGQPAGFGVSAQGAGVQILYRIDCYAVSSVGGTTQAAGRVTAVYACVATGQSCQRKI
;
A
#
# COMPACT_ATOMS: atom_id res chain seq x y z
N MET A 1 76.39 -47.83 54.98
CA MET A 1 76.00 -46.41 55.00
C MET A 1 74.87 -46.18 53.99
N LEU A 2 73.77 -45.57 54.46
CA LEU A 2 72.58 -45.13 53.71
C LEU A 2 72.97 -44.12 52.60
N LYS A 3 72.25 -43.97 51.47
CA LYS A 3 70.94 -43.29 51.34
C LYS A 3 70.35 -43.47 49.91
N PRO A 4 69.07 -43.12 49.68
CA PRO A 4 68.12 -43.93 48.93
C PRO A 4 67.46 -43.16 47.78
N GLY A 5 66.49 -43.79 47.11
CA GLY A 5 65.28 -43.11 46.66
C GLY A 5 65.44 -42.25 45.41
N ARG A 6 65.54 -42.89 44.24
CA ARG A 6 65.12 -42.26 42.99
C ARG A 6 63.60 -42.26 42.98
N THR A 7 63.01 -41.18 43.49
CA THR A 7 61.57 -40.92 43.45
C THR A 7 61.11 -40.95 41.99
N GLU A 8 60.13 -41.81 41.71
CA GLU A 8 59.33 -41.72 40.50
C GLU A 8 58.63 -40.34 40.50
N GLU A 9 59.17 -39.42 39.72
CA GLU A 9 58.44 -38.22 39.33
C GLU A 9 57.27 -38.66 38.45
N SER A 10 56.12 -38.80 39.09
CA SER A 10 54.78 -38.49 38.59
C SER A 10 54.66 -38.36 37.07
N ARG A 11 54.52 -39.49 36.37
CA ARG A 11 53.92 -39.52 35.02
C ARG A 11 52.39 -39.44 35.15
N VAL A 12 51.90 -38.37 35.76
CA VAL A 12 50.47 -38.04 35.72
C VAL A 12 50.16 -37.01 34.61
N LEU A 13 51.18 -36.30 34.09
CA LEU A 13 50.99 -35.20 33.13
C LEU A 13 50.79 -35.56 31.64
N SER A 14 50.60 -36.83 31.27
CA SER A 14 50.61 -37.23 29.84
C SER A 14 49.26 -37.70 29.28
N LYS A 15 48.14 -37.48 29.98
CA LYS A 15 46.79 -37.89 29.53
C LYS A 15 45.80 -36.73 29.35
N GLU A 16 46.25 -35.48 29.49
CA GLU A 16 45.42 -34.27 29.35
C GLU A 16 45.09 -33.94 27.86
N ASP A 17 45.91 -34.40 26.91
CA ASP A 17 45.75 -34.09 25.48
C ASP A 17 44.41 -34.56 24.88
N GLY A 18 43.90 -35.72 25.33
CA GLY A 18 42.61 -36.22 24.86
C GLY A 18 41.43 -35.37 25.34
N ILE A 19 41.51 -34.84 26.56
CA ILE A 19 40.47 -33.99 27.15
C ILE A 19 40.54 -32.58 26.55
N ALA A 20 41.73 -32.08 26.24
CA ALA A 20 41.92 -30.82 25.51
C ALA A 20 41.31 -30.90 24.10
N MET A 21 41.53 -32.00 23.38
CA MET A 21 40.93 -32.23 22.06
C MET A 21 39.39 -32.28 22.12
N LEU A 22 38.83 -32.97 23.13
CA LEU A 22 37.38 -33.09 23.31
C LEU A 22 36.73 -31.75 23.68
N THR A 23 37.35 -30.98 24.58
CA THR A 23 36.84 -29.66 24.96
C THR A 23 36.88 -28.68 23.79
N ILE A 24 37.95 -28.68 22.98
CA ILE A 24 38.02 -27.87 21.76
C ILE A 24 36.93 -28.29 20.76
N LEU A 25 36.71 -29.59 20.56
CA LEU A 25 35.66 -30.09 19.66
C LEU A 25 34.26 -29.70 20.14
N MET A 26 34.01 -29.76 21.45
CA MET A 26 32.73 -29.30 22.01
C MET A 26 32.55 -27.79 21.84
N LEU A 27 33.60 -27.00 22.08
CA LEU A 27 33.57 -25.55 21.89
C LEU A 27 33.35 -25.17 20.42
N THR A 28 33.97 -25.87 19.47
CA THR A 28 33.75 -25.61 18.03
C THR A 28 32.34 -25.98 17.59
N ILE A 29 31.76 -27.07 18.12
CA ILE A 29 30.35 -27.41 17.85
C ILE A 29 29.41 -26.35 18.42
N ILE A 30 29.62 -25.91 19.65
CA ILE A 30 28.78 -24.88 20.26
C ILE A 30 28.86 -23.57 19.47
N LEU A 31 30.08 -23.15 19.10
CA LEU A 31 30.29 -21.93 18.31
C LEU A 31 29.68 -22.03 16.91
N THR A 32 29.73 -23.19 16.25
CA THR A 32 29.12 -23.35 14.92
C THR A 32 27.59 -23.30 15.00
N VAL A 33 26.97 -23.91 16.01
CA VAL A 33 25.51 -23.84 16.22
C VAL A 33 25.06 -22.41 16.51
N ILE A 34 25.79 -21.68 17.38
CA ILE A 34 25.51 -20.26 17.65
C ILE A 34 25.69 -19.42 16.37
N GLY A 35 26.73 -19.69 15.58
CA GLY A 35 26.96 -19.01 14.31
C GLY A 35 25.84 -19.21 13.30
N ILE A 36 25.35 -20.45 13.15
CA ILE A 36 24.22 -20.74 12.26
C ILE A 36 22.95 -20.04 12.75
N ALA A 37 22.66 -20.12 14.05
CA ALA A 37 21.51 -19.43 14.64
C ALA A 37 21.56 -17.91 14.38
N ALA A 38 22.71 -17.28 14.61
CA ALA A 38 22.91 -15.86 14.34
C ALA A 38 22.68 -15.50 12.86
N ILE A 39 23.26 -16.26 11.93
CA ILE A 39 23.07 -16.04 10.48
C ILE A 39 21.60 -16.18 10.08
N THR A 40 20.88 -17.17 10.65
CA THR A 40 19.46 -17.36 10.35
C THR A 40 18.60 -16.21 10.87
N THR A 41 18.87 -15.69 12.08
CA THR A 41 18.17 -14.52 12.61
C THR A 41 18.41 -13.29 11.75
N THR A 42 19.67 -13.00 11.38
CA THR A 42 19.99 -11.88 10.48
C THR A 42 19.30 -12.01 9.13
N SER A 43 19.21 -13.23 8.58
CA SER A 43 18.52 -13.48 7.32
C SER A 43 17.01 -13.20 7.40
N LEU A 44 16.39 -13.48 8.55
CA LEU A 44 14.99 -13.15 8.79
C LEU A 44 14.80 -11.65 8.94
N ASP A 45 15.70 -10.96 9.65
CA ASP A 45 15.63 -9.50 9.81
C ASP A 45 15.75 -8.77 8.46
N ILE A 46 16.62 -9.23 7.57
CA ILE A 46 16.74 -8.68 6.22
C ILE A 46 15.44 -8.89 5.43
N LYS A 47 14.80 -10.07 5.55
CA LYS A 47 13.53 -10.35 4.88
C LYS A 47 12.39 -9.48 5.43
N MET A 48 12.34 -9.28 6.75
CA MET A 48 11.36 -8.42 7.40
C MET A 48 11.55 -6.96 6.99
N ALA A 49 12.79 -6.44 7.03
CA ALA A 49 13.09 -5.09 6.58
C ALA A 49 12.77 -4.87 5.08
N GLY A 50 13.05 -5.87 4.24
CA GLY A 50 12.67 -5.84 2.83
C GLY A 50 11.15 -5.81 2.63
N GLY A 51 10.41 -6.62 3.38
CA GLY A 51 8.95 -6.65 3.35
C GLY A 51 8.33 -5.32 3.78
N GLU A 52 8.84 -4.72 4.86
CA GLU A 52 8.37 -3.43 5.36
C GLU A 52 8.60 -2.31 4.35
N ARG A 53 9.79 -2.25 3.74
CA ARG A 53 10.09 -1.27 2.69
C ARG A 53 9.15 -1.40 1.49
N ILE A 54 8.82 -2.62 1.08
CA ILE A 54 7.89 -2.85 -0.03
C ILE A 54 6.48 -2.40 0.37
N ARG A 55 6.03 -2.72 1.59
CA ARG A 55 4.72 -2.27 2.11
C ARG A 55 4.62 -0.75 2.18
N GLU A 56 5.63 -0.08 2.73
CA GLU A 56 5.65 1.39 2.80
C GLU A 56 5.61 2.00 1.39
N SER A 57 6.39 1.44 0.46
CA SER A 57 6.41 1.91 -0.93
C SER A 57 5.09 1.68 -1.66
N THR A 58 4.38 0.56 -1.44
CA THR A 58 3.08 0.30 -2.08
C THR A 58 1.99 1.19 -1.51
N VAL A 59 1.98 1.39 -0.19
CA VAL A 59 1.02 2.28 0.48
C VAL A 59 1.24 3.73 0.05
N ASN A 60 2.48 4.20 -0.03
CA ASN A 60 2.80 5.54 -0.53
C ASN A 60 2.30 5.76 -1.97
N ALA A 61 2.47 4.76 -2.86
CA ALA A 61 1.92 4.83 -4.22
C ALA A 61 0.38 4.90 -4.22
N ALA A 62 -0.28 4.12 -3.36
CA ALA A 62 -1.74 4.17 -3.21
C ALA A 62 -2.23 5.52 -2.63
N GLU A 63 -1.51 6.13 -1.69
CA GLU A 63 -1.83 7.46 -1.15
C GLU A 63 -1.66 8.58 -2.18
N ALA A 64 -0.67 8.47 -3.08
CA ALA A 64 -0.51 9.41 -4.19
C ALA A 64 -1.74 9.40 -5.14
N CYS A 65 -2.32 8.21 -5.34
CA CYS A 65 -3.59 8.06 -6.04
C CYS A 65 -4.73 8.77 -5.29
N MET A 66 -4.82 8.66 -3.97
CA MET A 66 -5.88 9.35 -3.20
C MET A 66 -5.85 10.87 -3.39
N SER A 67 -4.67 11.49 -3.35
CA SER A 67 -4.54 12.93 -3.62
C SER A 67 -4.98 13.30 -5.03
N SER A 68 -4.68 12.44 -6.01
CA SER A 68 -5.07 12.65 -7.41
C SER A 68 -6.59 12.49 -7.59
N GLY A 69 -7.20 11.52 -6.91
CA GLY A 69 -8.65 11.27 -6.97
C GLY A 69 -9.46 12.46 -6.44
N VAL A 70 -9.03 13.07 -5.33
CA VAL A 70 -9.66 14.30 -4.82
C VAL A 70 -9.57 15.44 -5.84
N GLN A 71 -8.42 15.61 -6.48
CA GLN A 71 -8.24 16.63 -7.50
C GLN A 71 -9.14 16.40 -8.72
N ILE A 72 -9.30 15.14 -9.16
CA ILE A 72 -10.22 14.76 -10.25
C ILE A 72 -11.66 15.12 -9.88
N ILE A 73 -12.12 14.77 -8.67
CA ILE A 73 -13.47 15.09 -8.20
C ILE A 73 -13.69 16.60 -8.18
N GLN A 74 -12.76 17.37 -7.61
CA GLN A 74 -12.87 18.83 -7.53
C GLN A 74 -12.94 19.48 -8.90
N GLN A 75 -12.08 19.07 -9.83
CA GLN A 75 -12.07 19.62 -11.18
C GLN A 75 -13.31 19.23 -11.98
N THR A 76 -13.83 18.01 -11.79
CA THR A 76 -15.05 17.55 -12.45
C THR A 76 -16.28 18.30 -11.92
N LEU A 77 -16.36 18.52 -10.61
CA LEU A 77 -17.44 19.33 -10.00
C LEU A 77 -17.34 20.81 -10.38
N ALA A 78 -16.13 21.37 -10.46
CA ALA A 78 -15.94 22.77 -10.80
C ALA A 78 -16.23 23.08 -12.28
N ASN A 79 -15.85 22.18 -13.20
CA ASN A 79 -16.04 22.36 -14.63
C ASN A 79 -17.37 21.76 -15.15
N GLY A 80 -18.02 20.92 -14.35
CA GLY A 80 -19.22 20.18 -14.75
C GLY A 80 -18.95 19.02 -15.73
N ALA A 81 -17.69 18.71 -16.00
CA ALA A 81 -17.22 17.64 -16.88
C ALA A 81 -15.78 17.26 -16.54
N VAL A 82 -15.32 16.06 -16.93
CA VAL A 82 -13.93 15.65 -16.72
C VAL A 82 -12.99 16.51 -17.60
N PRO A 83 -11.95 17.15 -17.04
CA PRO A 83 -11.02 17.96 -17.81
C PRO A 83 -10.34 17.18 -18.94
N GLY A 84 -10.35 17.73 -20.16
CA GLY A 84 -9.72 17.11 -21.33
C GLY A 84 -8.20 16.90 -21.21
N THR A 85 -7.54 17.56 -20.26
CA THR A 85 -6.12 17.34 -19.94
C THR A 85 -5.86 15.96 -19.34
N LEU A 86 -6.87 15.32 -18.74
CA LEU A 86 -6.77 14.02 -18.07
C LEU A 86 -7.21 12.85 -18.98
N THR A 87 -7.67 13.17 -20.19
CA THR A 87 -8.12 12.20 -21.20
C THR A 87 -7.20 12.17 -22.43
N GLY A 88 -6.20 13.07 -22.47
CA GLY A 88 -5.23 13.17 -23.55
C GLY A 88 -4.18 12.06 -23.55
N ALA A 89 -3.55 11.83 -24.71
CA ALA A 89 -2.43 10.91 -24.82
C ALA A 89 -1.27 11.33 -23.92
N GLY A 90 -0.80 10.42 -23.06
CA GLY A 90 0.25 10.70 -22.07
C GLY A 90 -0.25 11.32 -20.76
N ALA A 91 -1.56 11.42 -20.54
CA ALA A 91 -2.12 11.79 -19.25
C ALA A 91 -1.69 10.78 -18.18
N ASN A 92 -1.41 11.29 -16.98
CA ASN A 92 -1.16 10.48 -15.79
C ASN A 92 -1.74 11.25 -14.60
N PRO A 93 -2.88 10.82 -14.02
CA PRO A 93 -3.60 9.58 -14.29
C PRO A 93 -4.34 9.55 -15.64
N VAL A 94 -4.48 8.35 -16.21
CA VAL A 94 -5.32 8.08 -17.40
C VAL A 94 -6.75 7.82 -16.93
N ILE A 95 -7.73 8.58 -17.42
CA ILE A 95 -9.12 8.49 -16.97
C ILE A 95 -10.02 7.79 -17.99
N THR A 96 -10.90 6.91 -17.49
CA THR A 96 -12.03 6.37 -18.22
C THR A 96 -13.24 7.28 -18.05
N VAL A 97 -13.56 8.09 -19.08
CA VAL A 97 -14.54 9.19 -18.98
C VAL A 97 -15.98 8.71 -18.75
N ALA A 98 -16.39 7.67 -19.47
CA ALA A 98 -17.81 7.34 -19.66
C ALA A 98 -18.51 6.59 -18.50
N PRO A 99 -17.83 6.11 -17.44
CA PRO A 99 -18.51 5.87 -16.16
C PRO A 99 -18.26 6.98 -15.13
N LEU A 100 -17.04 7.55 -15.07
CA LEU A 100 -16.63 8.45 -13.99
C LEU A 100 -17.39 9.78 -13.97
N GLU A 101 -17.62 10.40 -15.13
CA GLU A 101 -18.30 11.70 -15.17
C GLU A 101 -19.75 11.59 -14.70
N SER A 102 -20.47 10.57 -15.17
CA SER A 102 -21.85 10.30 -14.74
C SER A 102 -21.95 9.96 -13.26
N GLU A 103 -20.96 9.26 -12.74
CA GLU A 103 -20.85 8.88 -11.33
C GLU A 103 -20.61 10.09 -10.44
N ILE A 104 -19.62 10.93 -10.76
CA ILE A 104 -19.32 12.14 -9.98
C ILE A 104 -20.52 13.09 -9.97
N MET A 105 -21.13 13.30 -11.13
CA MET A 105 -22.23 14.26 -11.31
C MET A 105 -23.58 13.72 -10.85
N GLY A 106 -23.69 12.41 -10.60
CA GLY A 106 -24.89 11.76 -10.09
C GLY A 106 -26.01 11.63 -11.11
N TYR A 107 -25.69 11.56 -12.41
CA TYR A 107 -26.69 11.34 -13.45
C TYR A 107 -27.15 9.88 -13.42
N PRO A 108 -28.44 9.60 -13.14
CA PRO A 108 -28.95 8.24 -13.21
C PRO A 108 -29.01 7.82 -14.67
N GLY A 109 -28.05 7.02 -15.14
CA GLY A 109 -28.22 6.29 -16.40
C GLY A 109 -27.14 6.47 -17.46
N TYR A 110 -25.86 6.27 -17.12
CA TYR A 110 -24.93 5.71 -18.10
C TYR A 110 -24.73 4.22 -17.79
N LEU A 111 -25.56 3.39 -18.45
CA LEU A 111 -25.29 1.99 -18.80
C LEU A 111 -25.07 0.95 -17.69
N GLY A 112 -25.89 0.87 -16.64
CA GLY A 112 -25.96 -0.36 -15.82
C GLY A 112 -24.62 -0.82 -15.23
N TYR A 113 -23.63 0.08 -15.15
CA TYR A 113 -22.41 -0.11 -14.39
C TYR A 113 -22.85 0.01 -12.94
N ALA A 114 -23.18 -1.15 -12.36
CA ALA A 114 -23.34 -1.25 -10.93
C ALA A 114 -22.02 -0.82 -10.31
N ASP A 115 -22.05 0.32 -9.62
CA ASP A 115 -21.24 0.67 -8.43
C ASP A 115 -20.51 -0.59 -7.93
N SER A 116 -19.31 -0.79 -8.46
CA SER A 116 -18.49 -1.91 -8.11
C SER A 116 -17.31 -1.32 -7.41
N ALA A 117 -17.34 -1.41 -6.09
CA ALA A 117 -16.29 -1.06 -5.14
C ALA A 117 -14.96 -1.84 -5.35
N ASP A 118 -14.68 -2.26 -6.58
CA ASP A 118 -13.69 -3.25 -6.92
C ASP A 118 -12.68 -2.66 -7.91
N PRO A 119 -11.42 -2.48 -7.47
CA PRO A 119 -10.35 -2.00 -8.34
C PRO A 119 -9.90 -3.06 -9.37
N THR A 120 -10.50 -4.26 -9.40
CA THR A 120 -10.07 -5.32 -10.32
C THR A 120 -10.63 -5.16 -11.73
N SER A 121 -9.70 -5.22 -12.69
CA SER A 121 -9.97 -5.17 -14.12
C SER A 121 -10.88 -6.32 -14.59
N GLY A 122 -12.12 -5.98 -14.94
CA GLY A 122 -13.03 -6.82 -15.73
C GLY A 122 -13.90 -5.92 -16.60
N ALA A 123 -14.47 -6.45 -17.70
CA ALA A 123 -15.29 -5.66 -18.64
C ALA A 123 -16.54 -5.01 -18.00
N ALA A 124 -16.89 -5.41 -16.77
CA ALA A 124 -17.99 -4.87 -15.97
C ALA A 124 -17.53 -3.94 -14.83
N PHE A 125 -16.22 -3.89 -14.51
CA PHE A 125 -15.63 -3.29 -13.30
C PHE A 125 -14.30 -2.59 -13.66
N ALA A 126 -14.33 -1.72 -14.67
CA ALA A 126 -13.11 -1.04 -15.13
C ALA A 126 -12.77 0.12 -14.17
N PRO A 127 -11.50 0.30 -13.77
CA PRO A 127 -11.12 1.40 -12.88
C PRO A 127 -11.45 2.75 -13.53
N ASN A 128 -11.94 3.69 -12.72
CA ASN A 128 -12.23 5.05 -13.18
C ASN A 128 -10.98 5.77 -13.67
N ALA A 129 -9.84 5.51 -13.04
CA ALA A 129 -8.55 6.04 -13.48
C ALA A 129 -7.39 5.10 -13.17
N VAL A 130 -6.32 5.18 -13.96
CA VAL A 130 -5.08 4.44 -13.71
C VAL A 130 -3.93 5.44 -13.59
N LEU A 131 -3.27 5.44 -12.43
CA LEU A 131 -2.10 6.27 -12.13
C LEU A 131 -0.84 5.41 -12.21
N THR A 132 0.16 5.85 -12.96
CA THR A 132 1.48 5.22 -12.95
C THR A 132 2.43 6.02 -12.07
N VAL A 133 2.91 5.42 -10.99
CA VAL A 133 3.88 6.02 -10.06
C VAL A 133 5.14 5.16 -10.04
N SER A 134 6.19 5.62 -10.72
CA SER A 134 7.45 4.87 -10.83
C SER A 134 7.21 3.46 -11.39
N ASN A 135 7.41 2.41 -10.60
CA ASN A 135 7.21 1.00 -10.98
C ASN A 135 5.84 0.43 -10.59
N TYR A 136 4.97 1.27 -10.01
CA TYR A 136 3.63 0.86 -9.60
C TYR A 136 2.58 1.38 -10.59
N THR A 137 1.65 0.51 -10.96
CA THR A 137 0.38 0.88 -11.57
C THR A 137 -0.67 0.89 -10.47
N VAL A 138 -1.37 2.01 -10.31
CA VAL A 138 -2.37 2.21 -9.27
C VAL A 138 -3.72 2.38 -9.92
N ASP A 139 -4.58 1.40 -9.70
CA ASP A 139 -5.96 1.42 -10.17
C ASP A 139 -6.79 2.22 -9.16
N MET A 140 -7.50 3.23 -9.66
CA MET A 140 -8.34 4.13 -8.88
C MET A 140 -9.80 3.93 -9.23
N ASP A 141 -10.60 3.78 -8.18
CA ASP A 141 -12.04 3.66 -8.23
C ASP A 141 -12.67 4.77 -7.37
N ILE A 142 -13.62 5.51 -7.91
CA ILE A 142 -14.25 6.67 -7.26
C ILE A 142 -15.76 6.47 -7.27
N ASP A 143 -16.32 6.13 -6.13
CA ASP A 143 -17.77 5.94 -6.00
C ASP A 143 -18.45 7.16 -5.38
N ARG A 144 -19.62 7.51 -5.91
CA ARG A 144 -20.50 8.49 -5.28
C ARG A 144 -21.48 7.79 -4.34
N LEU A 145 -21.33 8.00 -3.03
CA LEU A 145 -22.17 7.34 -2.01
C LEU A 145 -23.54 8.01 -1.86
N TYR A 146 -23.58 9.26 -1.41
CA TYR A 146 -24.82 10.03 -1.24
C TYR A 146 -24.55 11.53 -1.15
N ALA A 147 -25.59 12.32 -1.42
CA ALA A 147 -25.58 13.77 -1.26
C ALA A 147 -26.46 14.18 -0.07
N GLN A 148 -25.96 15.08 0.76
CA GLN A 148 -26.67 15.62 1.92
C GLN A 148 -26.55 17.14 2.01
N PRO A 149 -27.56 17.85 2.52
CA PRO A 149 -27.46 19.27 2.76
C PRO A 149 -26.46 19.57 3.90
N ILE A 150 -25.73 20.67 3.77
CA ILE A 150 -24.82 21.19 4.80
C ILE A 150 -25.67 21.90 5.86
N SER A 151 -25.55 21.48 7.11
CA SER A 151 -26.25 22.11 8.23
C SER A 151 -25.92 23.61 8.31
N GLY A 152 -26.95 24.45 8.40
CA GLY A 152 -26.81 25.91 8.52
C GLY A 152 -26.77 26.70 7.20
N GLN A 153 -26.83 26.04 6.05
CA GLN A 153 -27.04 26.68 4.74
C GLN A 153 -28.43 26.33 4.21
N PRO A 154 -29.23 27.29 3.71
CA PRO A 154 -30.51 26.95 3.10
C PRO A 154 -30.25 26.13 1.84
N ALA A 155 -30.63 24.85 1.86
CA ALA A 155 -30.75 24.06 0.65
C ALA A 155 -31.75 24.81 -0.25
N GLY A 156 -31.28 25.36 -1.37
CA GLY A 156 -32.15 26.11 -2.26
C GLY A 156 -33.33 25.23 -2.69
N PHE A 157 -34.55 25.63 -2.34
CA PHE A 157 -35.74 24.95 -2.80
C PHE A 157 -35.80 25.07 -4.33
N GLY A 158 -35.77 23.94 -5.04
CA GLY A 158 -35.92 23.88 -6.50
C GLY A 158 -34.63 24.00 -7.32
N VAL A 159 -33.44 24.02 -6.69
CA VAL A 159 -32.17 23.86 -7.42
C VAL A 159 -31.75 22.39 -7.46
N SER A 160 -31.21 21.95 -8.59
CA SER A 160 -30.58 20.64 -8.73
C SER A 160 -29.51 20.43 -7.64
N ALA A 161 -29.20 19.16 -7.33
CA ALA A 161 -28.27 18.74 -6.27
C ALA A 161 -26.81 19.28 -6.39
N GLN A 162 -26.56 20.22 -7.31
CA GLN A 162 -25.32 20.97 -7.48
C GLN A 162 -25.35 22.38 -6.84
N GLY A 163 -26.39 22.72 -6.08
CA GLY A 163 -26.51 24.01 -5.40
C GLY A 163 -25.52 24.22 -4.24
N ALA A 164 -25.18 25.48 -3.98
CA ALA A 164 -24.45 25.88 -2.78
C ALA A 164 -25.21 25.41 -1.52
N GLY A 165 -24.55 24.63 -0.66
CA GLY A 165 -25.17 24.05 0.53
C GLY A 165 -25.45 22.55 0.46
N VAL A 166 -24.98 21.83 -0.56
CA VAL A 166 -24.97 20.35 -0.59
C VAL A 166 -23.53 19.83 -0.51
N GLN A 167 -23.33 18.82 0.32
CA GLN A 167 -22.11 18.02 0.41
C GLN A 167 -22.37 16.63 -0.17
N ILE A 168 -21.47 16.18 -1.04
CA ILE A 168 -21.50 14.87 -1.67
C ILE A 168 -20.38 14.02 -1.07
N LEU A 169 -20.71 12.81 -0.64
CA LEU A 169 -19.75 11.85 -0.14
C LEU A 169 -19.29 10.95 -1.28
N TYR A 170 -17.97 10.82 -1.38
CA TYR A 170 -17.29 9.96 -2.33
C TYR A 170 -16.44 8.94 -1.56
N ARG A 171 -16.46 7.69 -2.00
CA ARG A 171 -15.45 6.69 -1.61
C ARG A 171 -14.39 6.69 -2.69
N ILE A 172 -13.13 6.74 -2.30
CA ILE A 172 -12.02 6.54 -3.23
C ILE A 172 -11.30 5.28 -2.78
N ASP A 173 -11.08 4.37 -3.71
CA ASP A 173 -10.28 3.18 -3.52
C ASP A 173 -9.12 3.15 -4.49
N CYS A 174 -7.92 2.98 -3.94
CA CYS A 174 -6.67 2.99 -4.69
C CYS A 174 -5.96 1.66 -4.44
N TYR A 175 -5.75 0.89 -5.52
CA TYR A 175 -5.05 -0.38 -5.51
C TYR A 175 -3.74 -0.27 -6.27
N ALA A 176 -2.63 -0.20 -5.54
CA ALA A 176 -1.30 -0.14 -6.09
C ALA A 176 -0.77 -1.56 -6.33
N VAL A 177 -0.35 -1.85 -7.57
CA VAL A 177 0.28 -3.11 -7.95
C VAL A 177 1.62 -2.86 -8.64
N SER A 178 2.64 -3.63 -8.26
CA SER A 178 3.88 -3.75 -9.02
C SER A 178 3.93 -5.13 -9.63
N SER A 179 4.12 -5.20 -10.95
CA SER A 179 4.30 -6.47 -11.66
C SER A 179 5.63 -6.49 -12.42
N VAL A 180 6.26 -7.66 -12.48
CA VAL A 180 7.45 -7.90 -13.30
C VAL A 180 7.17 -9.15 -14.13
N GLY A 181 7.24 -9.04 -15.45
CA GLY A 181 6.98 -10.16 -16.35
C GLY A 181 5.57 -10.75 -16.22
N GLY A 182 4.57 -9.94 -15.85
CA GLY A 182 3.18 -10.37 -15.65
C GLY A 182 2.89 -11.04 -14.31
N THR A 183 3.87 -11.13 -13.40
CA THR A 183 3.67 -11.64 -12.04
C THR A 183 3.58 -10.49 -11.04
N THR A 184 2.55 -10.51 -10.20
CA THR A 184 2.36 -9.54 -9.10
C THR A 184 3.44 -9.73 -8.04
N GLN A 185 4.30 -8.72 -7.86
CA GLN A 185 5.40 -8.73 -6.91
C GLN A 185 5.01 -8.11 -5.56
N ALA A 186 4.17 -7.08 -5.61
CA ALA A 186 3.70 -6.36 -4.44
C ALA A 186 2.35 -5.70 -4.74
N ALA A 187 1.47 -5.69 -3.74
CA ALA A 187 0.17 -5.02 -3.82
C ALA A 187 -0.13 -4.27 -2.52
N GLY A 188 -0.81 -3.14 -2.64
CA GLY A 188 -1.31 -2.34 -1.52
C GLY A 188 -2.66 -1.74 -1.88
N ARG A 189 -3.54 -1.58 -0.89
CA ARG A 189 -4.86 -0.96 -1.06
C ARG A 189 -5.06 0.11 0.00
N VAL A 190 -5.53 1.28 -0.42
CA VAL A 190 -5.92 2.36 0.48
C VAL A 190 -7.31 2.83 0.04
N THR A 191 -8.24 2.87 0.99
CA THR A 191 -9.57 3.42 0.79
C THR A 191 -9.83 4.53 1.79
N ALA A 192 -10.50 5.59 1.35
CA ALA A 192 -10.94 6.66 2.22
C ALA A 192 -12.26 7.25 1.70
N VAL A 193 -12.98 7.92 2.60
CA VAL A 193 -14.22 8.61 2.27
C VAL A 193 -13.98 10.12 2.34
N TYR A 194 -14.30 10.82 1.26
CA TYR A 194 -14.20 12.25 1.14
C TYR A 194 -15.57 12.89 1.07
N ALA A 195 -15.70 14.05 1.69
CA ALA A 195 -16.91 14.85 1.67
C ALA A 195 -16.60 16.15 0.93
N CYS A 196 -17.12 16.26 -0.30
CA CYS A 196 -16.88 17.38 -1.20
C CYS A 196 -18.10 18.30 -1.27
N VAL A 197 -17.88 19.61 -1.30
CA VAL A 197 -18.97 20.55 -1.60
C VAL A 197 -19.35 20.43 -3.08
N ALA A 198 -20.63 20.51 -3.40
CA ALA A 198 -21.12 20.29 -4.76
C ALA A 198 -20.57 21.31 -5.78
N THR A 199 -20.03 22.45 -5.31
CA THR A 199 -19.34 23.46 -6.12
C THR A 199 -17.88 23.10 -6.47
N GLY A 200 -17.34 21.99 -5.96
CA GLY A 200 -15.97 21.55 -6.19
C GLY A 200 -14.88 22.36 -5.45
N GLN A 201 -15.25 23.37 -4.67
CA GLN A 201 -14.30 24.28 -4.02
C GLN A 201 -13.50 23.66 -2.86
N SER A 202 -14.04 22.61 -2.22
CA SER A 202 -13.37 21.92 -1.14
C SER A 202 -13.80 20.46 -1.03
N CYS A 203 -12.85 19.60 -0.68
CA CYS A 203 -13.09 18.21 -0.30
C CYS A 203 -12.32 17.94 0.98
N GLN A 204 -13.00 17.42 1.98
CA GLN A 204 -12.40 17.07 3.26
C GLN A 204 -12.49 15.57 3.48
N ARG A 205 -11.40 14.97 3.94
CA ARG A 205 -11.40 13.55 4.33
C ARG A 205 -12.27 13.37 5.57
N LYS A 206 -13.14 12.36 5.54
CA LYS A 206 -14.06 12.02 6.63
C LYS A 206 -13.56 10.83 7.44
N ILE A 207 -13.02 9.82 6.76
CA ILE A 207 -12.48 8.56 7.29
C ILE A 207 -11.30 8.15 6.40
#